data_AF-A0A6J4CX31-F1
#
_entry.id   AF-A0A6J4CX31-F1
#
_cell.length_a   1.000
_cell.length_b   1.000
_cell.length_c   1.000
_cell.angle_alpha   90.00
_cell.angle_beta   90.00
_cell.angle_gamma   90.00
#
_symmetry.space_group_name_H-M   'P 1'
#
loop_
_entity.id
_entity.type
_entity.pdbx_description
1 polymer ?
#
loop_
_entity_poly.entity_id
_entity_poly.type
_entity_poly.pdbx_seq_one_letter_code
_entity_poly.pdbx_strand_id
1 'polypeptide(L)'
;MGDAAYLFACALAICVWVCSKRYALIKASLVFLGLQIPLKGLTLSMLCVGLFGPVSLLSLGLCTHALLNYYTHQEILPLKAAWFLTLFEGFIFIDTLGFLPFSLIYAPYKITLISLCLFSLCAFILYKPLGMLFLGVLALLLLDRLCSLHFPVLYVAFMDIYLWIVALVRILVAFIK
;
A
#
# COMPACT_ATOMS: atom_id res chain seq x y z
N MET A 1 15.28 -6.48 -6.81
CA MET A 1 14.14 -7.43 -6.95
C MET A 1 13.97 -8.33 -5.73
N GLY A 2 15.04 -8.90 -5.17
CA GLY A 2 14.95 -9.72 -3.95
C GLY A 2 14.26 -9.02 -2.77
N ASP A 3 14.72 -7.83 -2.39
CA ASP A 3 14.21 -7.13 -1.19
C ASP A 3 12.71 -6.80 -1.27
N ALA A 4 12.24 -6.39 -2.44
CA ALA A 4 10.82 -6.11 -2.68
C ALA A 4 9.95 -7.39 -2.61
N ALA A 5 10.48 -8.53 -3.07
CA ALA A 5 9.81 -9.82 -2.98
C ALA A 5 9.71 -10.32 -1.52
N TYR A 6 10.74 -10.08 -0.70
CA TYR A 6 10.68 -10.35 0.74
C TYR A 6 9.65 -9.47 1.45
N LEU A 7 9.61 -8.17 1.14
CA LEU A 7 8.62 -7.25 1.71
C LEU A 7 7.18 -7.65 1.35
N PHE A 8 6.94 -8.08 0.11
CA PHE A 8 5.64 -8.60 -0.32
C PHE A 8 5.23 -9.88 0.43
N ALA A 9 6.15 -10.83 0.59
CA ALA A 9 5.91 -12.04 1.37
C ALA A 9 5.58 -11.72 2.84
N CYS A 10 6.29 -10.76 3.44
CA CYS A 10 6.01 -10.29 4.79
C CYS A 10 4.63 -9.62 4.90
N ALA A 11 4.28 -8.73 3.98
CA ALA A 11 2.98 -8.06 3.97
C ALA A 11 1.82 -9.06 3.86
N LEU A 12 1.92 -10.05 2.96
CA LEU A 12 0.92 -11.10 2.83
C LEU A 12 0.84 -12.02 4.04
N ALA A 13 1.97 -12.38 4.64
CA ALA A 13 2.00 -13.18 5.87
C ALA A 13 1.31 -12.43 7.02
N ILE A 14 1.56 -11.12 7.16
CA ILE A 14 0.89 -10.26 8.14
C ILE A 14 -0.62 -10.20 7.88
N CYS A 15 -1.05 -10.03 6.63
CA CYS A 15 -2.47 -10.03 6.27
C CYS A 15 -3.15 -11.37 6.60
N VAL A 16 -2.50 -12.50 6.31
CA VAL A 16 -3.03 -13.84 6.62
C VAL A 16 -3.08 -14.09 8.12
N TRP A 17 -2.11 -13.58 8.87
CA TRP A 17 -2.14 -13.61 10.32
C TRP A 17 -3.36 -12.84 10.85
N VAL A 18 -3.54 -11.60 10.43
CA VAL A 18 -4.64 -10.73 10.87
C VAL A 18 -6.01 -11.30 10.49
N CYS A 19 -6.14 -11.94 9.33
CA CYS A 19 -7.41 -12.50 8.88
C CYS A 19 -7.76 -13.87 9.48
N SER A 20 -6.82 -14.59 10.12
CA SER A 20 -7.10 -15.93 10.67
C SER A 20 -7.31 -15.93 12.18
N LYS A 21 -8.46 -16.47 12.62
CA LYS A 21 -8.77 -16.62 14.06
C LYS A 21 -8.10 -17.83 14.73
N ARG A 22 -7.85 -18.93 14.01
CA ARG A 22 -7.20 -20.16 14.51
C ARG A 22 -5.95 -20.48 13.70
N TYR A 23 -4.86 -20.81 14.40
CA TYR A 23 -3.55 -21.14 13.82
C TYR A 23 -2.99 -20.04 12.91
N ALA A 24 -3.22 -18.78 13.27
CA ALA A 24 -2.87 -17.61 12.48
C ALA A 24 -1.37 -17.54 12.17
N LEU A 25 -0.54 -17.78 13.19
CA LEU A 25 0.92 -17.88 13.07
C LEU A 25 1.35 -18.98 12.11
N ILE A 26 0.74 -20.16 12.20
CA ILE A 26 1.08 -21.30 11.35
C ILE A 26 0.72 -20.97 9.90
N LYS A 27 -0.48 -20.46 9.65
CA LYS A 27 -0.93 -20.08 8.31
C LYS A 27 -0.10 -18.94 7.71
N ALA A 28 0.24 -17.93 8.52
CA ALA A 28 1.12 -16.84 8.10
C ALA A 28 2.52 -17.37 7.73
N SER A 29 3.08 -18.27 8.54
CA SER A 29 4.37 -18.90 8.24
C SER A 29 4.31 -19.76 6.97
N LEU A 30 3.20 -20.47 6.75
CA LEU A 30 2.98 -21.32 5.57
C LEU A 30 2.86 -20.48 4.31
N VAL A 31 2.17 -19.34 4.39
CA VAL A 31 2.05 -18.39 3.28
C VAL A 31 3.39 -17.72 3.00
N PHE A 32 4.13 -17.30 4.03
CA PHE A 32 5.47 -16.75 3.87
C PHE A 32 6.42 -17.75 3.19
N LEU A 33 6.47 -18.98 3.71
CA LEU A 33 7.27 -20.06 3.14
C LEU A 33 6.83 -20.35 1.70
N GLY A 34 5.53 -20.50 1.46
CA GLY A 34 4.93 -20.75 0.14
C GLY A 34 5.30 -19.68 -0.90
N LEU A 35 5.28 -18.41 -0.51
CA LEU A 35 5.65 -17.28 -1.37
C LEU A 35 7.15 -17.24 -1.67
N GLN A 36 7.97 -17.79 -0.77
CA GLN A 36 9.42 -17.87 -0.91
C GLN A 36 9.91 -19.18 -1.55
N ILE A 37 9.02 -20.15 -1.83
CA ILE A 37 9.42 -21.39 -2.51
C ILE A 37 9.91 -21.04 -3.92
N PRO A 38 11.16 -21.38 -4.28
CA PRO A 38 11.69 -21.12 -5.60
C PRO A 38 11.09 -22.12 -6.60
N LEU A 39 10.39 -21.62 -7.62
CA LEU A 39 9.97 -22.38 -8.79
C LEU A 39 10.92 -22.02 -9.94
N LYS A 40 11.77 -22.97 -10.35
CA LYS A 40 12.77 -22.78 -11.41
C LYS A 40 13.68 -21.55 -11.19
N GLY A 41 14.05 -21.28 -9.93
CA GLY A 41 14.94 -20.17 -9.55
C GLY A 41 14.25 -18.82 -9.31
N LEU A 42 12.92 -18.71 -9.51
CA LEU A 42 12.13 -17.52 -9.19
C LEU A 42 11.14 -17.83 -8.07
N THR A 43 11.11 -17.00 -7.02
CA THR A 43 10.09 -17.14 -5.97
C THR A 43 8.76 -16.60 -6.46
N LEU A 44 7.65 -17.11 -5.92
CA LEU A 44 6.31 -16.64 -6.28
C LEU A 44 6.15 -15.15 -5.94
N SER A 45 6.78 -14.70 -4.85
CA SER A 45 6.87 -13.28 -4.47
C SER A 45 7.66 -12.44 -5.49
N MET A 46 8.76 -12.95 -6.04
CA MET A 46 9.49 -12.27 -7.13
C MET A 46 8.67 -12.18 -8.40
N LEU A 47 7.86 -13.21 -8.68
CA LEU A 47 6.99 -13.26 -9.85
C LEU A 47 5.85 -12.23 -9.73
N CYS A 48 5.24 -12.12 -8.55
CA CYS A 48 4.25 -11.07 -8.26
C CYS A 48 4.87 -9.67 -8.36
N VAL A 49 6.01 -9.42 -7.71
CA VAL A 49 6.69 -8.12 -7.79
C VAL A 49 7.18 -7.79 -9.20
N GLY A 50 7.59 -8.79 -9.98
CA GLY A 50 7.99 -8.62 -11.37
C GLY A 50 6.82 -8.29 -12.32
N LEU A 51 5.63 -8.83 -12.06
CA LEU A 51 4.43 -8.59 -12.88
C LEU A 51 3.70 -7.29 -12.51
N PHE A 52 3.63 -6.96 -11.22
CA PHE A 52 2.76 -5.92 -10.69
C PHE A 52 3.49 -4.75 -10.06
N GLY A 53 4.81 -4.86 -9.90
CA GLY A 53 5.64 -3.83 -9.29
C GLY A 53 5.89 -4.04 -7.79
N PRO A 54 6.77 -3.21 -7.21
CA PRO A 54 7.15 -3.29 -5.81
C PRO A 54 6.05 -2.79 -4.88
N VAL A 55 6.08 -3.30 -3.66
CA VAL A 55 5.11 -2.96 -2.62
C VAL A 55 5.30 -1.52 -2.13
N SER A 56 4.23 -0.72 -2.15
CA SER A 56 4.31 0.68 -1.70
C SER A 56 4.55 0.80 -0.18
N LEU A 57 5.24 1.85 0.24
CA LEU A 57 5.45 2.14 1.68
C LEU A 57 4.13 2.33 2.41
N LEU A 58 3.12 2.88 1.74
CA LEU A 58 1.79 3.06 2.31
C LEU A 58 1.08 1.73 2.56
N SER A 59 1.22 0.75 1.66
CA SER A 59 0.64 -0.58 1.87
C SER A 59 1.28 -1.31 3.06
N LEU A 60 2.59 -1.16 3.26
CA LEU A 60 3.29 -1.65 4.45
C LEU A 60 2.77 -0.97 5.72
N GLY A 61 2.59 0.36 5.70
CA GLY A 61 2.00 1.12 6.80
C GLY A 61 0.55 0.71 7.11
N LEU A 62 -0.25 0.41 6.09
CA LEU A 62 -1.60 -0.12 6.30
C LEU A 62 -1.60 -1.55 6.84
N CYS A 63 -0.65 -2.40 6.44
CA CYS A 63 -0.52 -3.74 7.00
C CYS A 63 -0.15 -3.71 8.50
N THR A 64 0.76 -2.81 8.90
CA THR A 64 1.11 -2.65 10.32
C THR A 64 -0.06 -2.05 11.11
N HIS A 65 -0.78 -1.09 10.53
CA HIS A 65 -1.99 -0.55 11.15
C HIS A 65 -3.11 -1.60 11.28
N ALA A 66 -3.33 -2.42 10.25
CA ALA A 66 -4.26 -3.55 10.28
C ALA A 66 -3.91 -4.54 11.40
N LEU A 67 -2.62 -4.82 11.60
CA LEU A 67 -2.13 -5.67 12.67
C LEU A 67 -2.37 -5.04 14.05
N LEU A 68 -2.10 -3.75 14.21
CA LEU A 68 -2.41 -3.04 15.45
C LEU A 68 -3.92 -3.08 15.77
N ASN A 69 -4.77 -2.84 14.77
CA ASN A 69 -6.23 -2.87 14.92
C ASN A 69 -6.77 -4.27 15.23
N TYR A 70 -6.10 -5.32 14.74
CA TYR A 70 -6.42 -6.69 15.12
C TYR A 70 -6.24 -6.94 16.62
N TYR A 71 -5.15 -6.44 17.20
CA TYR A 71 -4.89 -6.57 18.65
C TYR A 71 -5.82 -5.69 19.50
N THR A 72 -6.26 -4.55 18.98
CA THR A 72 -7.19 -3.66 19.70
C THR A 72 -8.67 -3.95 19.42
N HIS A 73 -8.99 -5.03 18.68
CA HIS A 73 -10.34 -5.41 18.24
C HIS A 73 -11.10 -4.29 17.49
N GLN A 74 -10.37 -3.41 16.82
CA GLN A 74 -10.96 -2.35 16.00
C GLN A 74 -11.12 -2.79 14.54
N GLU A 75 -11.91 -2.05 13.78
CA GLU A 75 -12.07 -2.32 12.36
C GLU A 75 -10.74 -2.16 11.61
N ILE A 76 -10.38 -3.19 10.83
CA ILE A 76 -9.11 -3.28 10.09
C ILE A 76 -9.02 -2.18 9.01
N LEU A 77 -10.12 -1.95 8.29
CA LEU A 77 -10.24 -0.88 7.30
C LEU A 77 -11.69 -0.37 7.26
N PRO A 78 -11.97 0.85 7.73
CA PRO A 78 -13.32 1.41 7.68
C PRO A 78 -13.70 1.75 6.23
N LEU A 79 -15.00 1.70 5.94
CA LEU A 79 -15.52 1.91 4.59
C LEU A 79 -15.11 3.28 4.00
N LYS A 80 -15.09 4.33 4.83
CA LYS A 80 -14.68 5.69 4.41
C LYS A 80 -13.24 5.74 3.91
N ALA A 81 -12.33 5.00 4.56
CA ALA A 81 -10.93 4.92 4.14
C ALA A 81 -10.78 4.12 2.85
N ALA A 82 -11.54 3.02 2.71
CA ALA A 82 -11.54 2.22 1.48
C ALA A 82 -11.99 3.05 0.26
N TRP A 83 -13.07 3.83 0.40
CA TRP A 83 -13.53 4.75 -0.65
C TRP A 83 -12.47 5.77 -1.05
N PHE A 84 -11.84 6.41 -0.07
CA PHE A 84 -10.77 7.36 -0.34
C PHE A 84 -9.61 6.70 -1.09
N LEU A 85 -9.15 5.53 -0.64
CA LEU A 85 -8.06 4.80 -1.27
C LEU A 85 -8.40 4.40 -2.70
N THR A 86 -9.59 3.88 -2.96
CA THR A 86 -10.00 3.54 -4.34
C THR A 86 -10.06 4.75 -5.27
N LEU A 87 -10.53 5.90 -4.79
CA LEU A 87 -10.61 7.11 -5.61
C LEU A 87 -9.24 7.73 -5.83
N PHE A 88 -8.42 7.80 -4.78
CA PHE A 88 -7.07 8.33 -4.83
C PHE A 88 -6.17 7.49 -5.75
N GLU A 89 -6.11 6.18 -5.52
CA GLU A 89 -5.29 5.29 -6.33
C GLU A 89 -5.84 5.13 -7.74
N GLY A 90 -7.17 5.07 -7.90
CA GLY A 90 -7.80 5.04 -9.22
C GLY A 90 -7.46 6.28 -10.05
N PHE A 91 -7.48 7.47 -9.42
CA PHE A 91 -7.10 8.71 -10.09
C PHE A 91 -5.63 8.72 -10.53
N ILE A 92 -4.72 8.26 -9.67
CA ILE A 92 -3.29 8.14 -10.01
C ILE A 92 -3.07 7.04 -11.05
N PHE A 93 -3.82 5.93 -11.01
CA PHE A 93 -3.74 4.88 -12.03
C PHE A 93 -4.15 5.41 -13.41
N ILE A 94 -5.24 6.16 -13.49
CA ILE A 94 -5.68 6.80 -14.74
C ILE A 94 -4.62 7.79 -15.23
N ASP A 95 -3.94 8.50 -14.32
CA ASP A 95 -2.79 9.36 -14.64
C ASP A 95 -1.61 8.55 -15.20
N THR A 96 -1.25 7.42 -14.59
CA THR A 96 -0.16 6.54 -15.08
C THR A 96 -0.42 6.03 -16.49
N LEU A 97 -1.67 5.76 -16.83
CA LEU A 97 -2.09 5.25 -18.14
C LEU A 97 -2.12 6.34 -19.22
N GLY A 98 -1.89 7.61 -18.85
CA GLY A 98 -1.86 8.73 -19.79
C GLY A 98 -3.24 9.15 -20.30
N PHE A 99 -4.32 8.74 -19.62
CA PHE A 99 -5.68 9.16 -19.98
C PHE A 99 -5.99 10.60 -19.52
N LEU A 100 -5.23 11.15 -18.57
CA LEU A 100 -5.42 12.52 -18.11
C LEU A 100 -4.65 13.53 -18.99
N PRO A 101 -5.23 14.71 -19.27
CA PRO A 101 -4.58 15.78 -20.03
C PRO A 101 -3.42 16.46 -19.27
N PHE A 102 -3.27 16.17 -17.98
CA PHE A 102 -2.19 16.67 -17.11
C PHE A 102 -1.56 15.49 -16.37
N SER A 103 -0.23 15.39 -16.36
CA SER A 103 0.47 14.38 -15.56
C SER A 103 0.86 14.94 -14.20
N LEU A 104 0.33 14.34 -13.13
CA LEU A 104 0.75 14.59 -11.76
C LEU A 104 1.97 13.76 -11.38
N ILE A 105 2.14 12.58 -11.98
CA ILE A 105 3.27 11.68 -11.66
C ILE A 105 4.60 12.23 -12.17
N TYR A 106 4.60 12.82 -13.37
CA TYR A 106 5.79 13.41 -14.00
C TYR A 106 5.87 14.93 -13.78
N ALA A 107 5.00 15.50 -12.94
CA ALA A 107 5.04 16.92 -12.59
C ALA A 107 6.32 17.28 -11.81
N PRO A 108 6.74 18.56 -11.83
CA PRO A 108 7.86 19.00 -11.02
C PRO A 108 7.60 18.74 -9.53
N TYR A 109 8.64 18.33 -8.82
CA TYR A 109 8.62 17.91 -7.40
C TYR A 109 7.79 18.83 -6.47
N LYS A 110 7.84 20.15 -6.68
CA LYS A 110 7.08 21.09 -5.85
C LYS A 110 5.56 20.87 -5.98
N ILE A 111 5.08 20.63 -7.19
CA ILE A 111 3.66 20.39 -7.47
C ILE A 111 3.23 19.05 -6.89
N THR A 112 4.04 18.00 -7.08
CA THR A 112 3.74 16.66 -6.54
C THR A 112 3.71 16.64 -5.02
N LEU A 113 4.54 17.44 -4.36
CA LEU A 113 4.52 17.55 -2.90
C LEU A 113 3.28 18.31 -2.43
N ILE A 114 2.92 19.42 -3.09
CA ILE A 114 1.72 20.18 -2.76
C ILE A 114 0.47 19.32 -2.90
N SER A 115 0.34 18.57 -4.01
CA SER A 115 -0.79 17.65 -4.21
C SER A 115 -0.81 16.53 -3.17
N LEU A 116 0.32 15.90 -2.87
CA LEU A 116 0.40 14.87 -1.82
C LEU A 116 0.05 15.41 -0.43
N CYS A 117 0.47 16.64 -0.09
CA CYS A 117 0.07 17.30 1.14
C CYS A 117 -1.44 17.55 1.19
N LEU A 118 -2.05 17.98 0.08
CA LEU A 118 -3.50 18.15 -0.02
C LEU A 118 -4.23 16.81 0.15
N PHE A 119 -3.76 15.75 -0.51
CA PHE A 119 -4.33 14.40 -0.36
C PHE A 119 -4.16 13.86 1.06
N SER A 120 -3.01 14.10 1.69
CA SER A 120 -2.77 13.72 3.09
C SER A 120 -3.71 14.45 4.05
N LEU A 121 -3.98 15.73 3.82
CA LEU A 121 -4.91 16.53 4.62
C LEU A 121 -6.34 16.02 4.42
N CYS A 122 -6.74 15.74 3.18
CA CYS A 122 -8.02 15.12 2.87
C CYS A 122 -8.19 13.75 3.56
N ALA A 123 -7.17 12.89 3.49
CA ALA A 123 -7.14 11.59 4.16
C ALA A 123 -7.29 11.75 5.68
N PHE A 124 -6.65 12.76 6.28
CA PHE A 124 -6.75 13.04 7.71
C PHE A 124 -8.14 13.48 8.15
N ILE A 125 -8.82 14.31 7.34
CA ILE A 125 -10.21 14.73 7.59
C ILE A 125 -11.16 13.52 7.54
N LEU A 126 -10.98 12.62 6.56
CA LEU A 126 -11.84 11.46 6.37
C LEU A 126 -11.59 10.36 7.41
N TYR A 127 -10.33 10.03 7.67
CA TYR A 127 -9.93 9.01 8.62
C TYR A 127 -8.54 9.32 9.19
N LYS A 128 -8.52 9.83 10.43
CA LYS A 128 -7.30 10.27 11.15
C LYS A 128 -6.10 9.31 11.02
N PRO A 129 -6.21 7.99 11.26
CA PRO A 129 -5.03 7.13 11.19
C PRO A 129 -4.53 6.93 9.76
N LEU A 130 -5.40 6.95 8.74
CA LEU A 130 -4.96 6.94 7.34
C LEU A 130 -4.20 8.22 7.00
N GLY A 131 -4.69 9.38 7.42
CA GLY A 131 -3.97 10.64 7.26
C GLY A 131 -2.61 10.65 7.96
N MET A 132 -2.51 10.05 9.15
CA MET A 132 -1.23 9.89 9.87
C MET A 132 -0.26 8.97 9.12
N LEU A 133 -0.75 7.90 8.50
CA LEU A 133 0.08 7.02 7.66
C LEU A 133 0.57 7.77 6.41
N PHE A 134 -0.31 8.53 5.75
CA PHE A 134 0.08 9.39 4.62
C PHE A 134 1.16 10.41 5.02
N LEU A 135 0.98 11.11 6.14
CA LEU A 135 1.98 12.03 6.68
C LEU A 135 3.29 11.33 7.05
N GLY A 136 3.21 10.13 7.64
CA GLY A 136 4.38 9.34 8.01
C GLY A 136 5.21 8.94 6.79
N VAL A 137 4.57 8.46 5.72
CA VAL A 137 5.24 8.14 4.45
C VAL A 137 5.84 9.40 3.82
N LEU A 138 5.12 10.53 3.86
CA LEU A 138 5.61 11.81 3.33
C LEU A 138 6.83 12.33 4.11
N ALA A 139 6.82 12.18 5.44
CA ALA A 139 7.93 12.54 6.32
C ALA A 139 9.15 11.65 6.07
N LEU A 140 8.95 10.34 5.88
CA LEU A 140 10.01 9.41 5.52
C LEU A 140 10.66 9.78 4.18
N LEU A 141 9.87 10.12 3.16
CA LEU A 141 10.39 10.55 1.86
C LEU A 141 11.14 11.88 1.92
N LEU A 142 10.68 12.80 2.77
CA LEU A 142 11.39 14.06 3.03
C LEU A 142 12.73 13.82 3.75
N LEU A 143 12.75 12.93 4.73
CA LEU A 143 13.96 12.56 5.46
C LEU A 143 14.97 11.86 4.55
N ASP A 144 14.50 10.95 3.71
CA ASP A 144 15.32 10.22 2.76
C ASP A 144 15.99 11.17 1.72
N ARG A 145 15.26 12.21 1.29
CA ARG A 145 15.81 13.27 0.46
C ARG A 145 16.89 14.09 1.16
N LEU A 146 16.70 14.41 2.45
CA LEU A 146 17.74 15.05 3.28
C LEU A 146 19.00 14.19 3.35
N CYS A 147 18.86 12.87 3.30
CA CYS A 147 19.95 11.90 3.27
C CYS A 147 20.50 11.60 1.86
N SER A 148 20.07 12.31 0.80
CA SER A 148 20.56 12.17 -0.60
C SER A 148 20.32 10.81 -1.25
N LEU A 149 19.35 10.04 -0.76
CA LEU A 149 18.90 8.83 -1.44
C LEU A 149 17.92 9.22 -2.57
N HIS A 150 18.22 8.76 -3.77
CA HIS A 150 17.49 9.12 -4.99
C HIS A 150 16.16 8.35 -5.07
N PHE A 151 15.07 8.94 -4.59
CA PHE A 151 13.72 8.50 -4.99
C PHE A 151 13.21 9.40 -6.13
N PRO A 152 13.17 8.90 -7.38
CA PRO A 152 12.86 9.73 -8.53
C PRO A 152 11.35 10.04 -8.68
N VAL A 153 10.46 9.31 -8.00
CA VAL A 153 8.99 9.50 -8.13
C VAL A 153 8.29 9.32 -6.79
N LEU A 154 7.82 10.42 -6.19
CA LEU A 154 7.17 10.45 -4.87
C LEU A 154 5.90 9.57 -4.81
N TYR A 155 5.13 9.54 -5.89
CA TYR A 155 3.85 8.81 -5.95
C TYR A 155 4.00 7.29 -5.87
N VAL A 156 5.17 6.72 -6.21
CA VAL A 156 5.43 5.27 -6.14
C VAL A 156 5.39 4.76 -4.70
N ALA A 157 5.71 5.61 -3.71
CA ALA A 157 5.64 5.24 -2.30
C ALA A 157 4.20 5.17 -1.76
N PHE A 158 3.23 5.75 -2.46
CA PHE A 158 1.83 5.86 -2.03
C PHE A 158 0.86 5.00 -2.84
N MET A 159 1.30 4.49 -4.00
CA MET A 159 0.45 3.78 -4.94
C MET A 159 0.95 2.36 -5.15
N ASP A 160 0.03 1.40 -5.06
CA ASP A 160 0.28 0.02 -5.44
C ASP A 160 -0.99 -0.65 -5.93
N ILE A 161 -0.89 -1.49 -6.96
CA ILE A 161 -2.03 -2.23 -7.50
C ILE A 161 -2.63 -3.18 -6.45
N TYR A 162 -1.81 -3.72 -5.54
CA TYR A 162 -2.32 -4.60 -4.48
C TYR A 162 -3.26 -3.85 -3.52
N LEU A 163 -2.92 -2.61 -3.19
CA LEU A 163 -3.72 -1.79 -2.28
C LEU A 163 -5.04 -1.38 -2.94
N TRP A 164 -4.98 -1.06 -4.23
CA TRP A 164 -6.16 -0.69 -5.00
C TRP A 164 -7.16 -1.84 -5.10
N ILE A 165 -6.67 -3.05 -5.37
CA ILE A 165 -7.50 -4.27 -5.39
C ILE A 165 -8.12 -4.52 -4.00
N VAL A 166 -7.35 -4.41 -2.92
CA VAL A 166 -7.87 -4.60 -1.55
C VAL A 166 -8.97 -3.59 -1.22
N ALA A 167 -8.77 -2.32 -1.58
CA ALA A 167 -9.77 -1.27 -1.38
C ALA A 167 -11.05 -1.53 -2.20
N LEU A 168 -10.92 -1.93 -3.47
CA LEU A 168 -12.05 -2.30 -4.33
C LEU A 168 -12.84 -3.49 -3.78
N VAL A 169 -12.15 -4.57 -3.39
CA VAL A 169 -12.79 -5.76 -2.81
C VAL A 169 -13.55 -5.39 -1.54
N ARG A 170 -12.99 -4.52 -0.69
CA ARG A 170 -13.67 -4.07 0.54
C ARG A 170 -14.96 -3.32 0.24
N ILE A 171 -14.97 -2.46 -0.78
CA ILE A 171 -16.17 -1.73 -1.22
C ILE A 171 -17.21 -2.70 -1.80
N LEU A 172 -16.79 -3.62 -2.68
CA LEU A 172 -17.68 -4.64 -3.25
C LEU A 172 -18.35 -5.50 -2.17
N VAL A 173 -17.58 -5.98 -1.18
CA VAL A 173 -18.11 -6.77 -0.07
C VAL A 173 -19.11 -5.97 0.78
N ALA A 174 -18.91 -4.65 0.91
CA ALA A 174 -19.83 -3.79 1.64
C ALA A 174 -21.12 -3.48 0.85
N PHE A 175 -21.09 -3.51 -0.49
CA PHE A 175 -22.29 -3.35 -1.33
C PHE A 175 -23.14 -4.61 -1.42
N ILE A 176 -22.52 -5.79 -1.31
CA ILE A 176 -23.22 -7.09 -1.40
C ILE A 176 -23.93 -7.45 -0.07
N LYS A 177 -23.53 -6.82 1.04
CA LYS A 177 -24.16 -6.97 2.36
C LYS A 177 -25.27 -5.95 2.57
#